data_AF-A0A356L645-F1
#
_entry.id   AF-A0A356L645-F1
#
_cell.length_a   1.000
_cell.length_b   1.000
_cell.length_c   1.000
_cell.angle_alpha   90.00
_cell.angle_beta   90.00
_cell.angle_gamma   90.00
#
_symmetry.space_group_name_H-M   'P 1'
#
loop_
_entity.id
_entity.type
_entity.pdbx_description
1 polymer ?
#
loop_
_entity_poly.entity_id
_entity_poly.type
_entity_poly.pdbx_seq_one_letter_code
_entity_poly.pdbx_strand_id
1 'polypeptide(L)'
;MISAPTEPTIIGHNFAGWYNETLTTIHVFATILGNNLTLYAKWDVNLYSISFETNGGSTVSAITQNYLSNVTEPASPSKTGFVFGNWCSDAALTTDYLFTIMPYSNITLYVKW
;
A
#
# COMPACT_ATOMS: atom_id res chain seq x y z
N MET A 1 13.49 -11.42 33.02
CA MET A 1 12.52 -11.58 31.91
C MET A 1 13.30 -11.55 30.61
N ILE A 2 12.95 -12.35 29.60
CA ILE A 2 13.53 -12.19 28.26
C ILE A 2 12.80 -11.04 27.57
N SER A 3 13.54 -10.09 27.02
CA SER A 3 12.99 -9.05 26.15
C SER A 3 12.81 -9.60 24.74
N ALA A 4 11.73 -9.22 24.07
CA ALA A 4 11.57 -9.48 22.65
C ALA A 4 12.76 -8.91 21.85
N PRO A 5 13.17 -9.54 20.73
CA PRO A 5 14.10 -8.91 19.81
C PRO A 5 13.49 -7.63 19.24
N THR A 6 14.34 -6.73 18.74
CA THR A 6 13.88 -5.53 18.02
C THR A 6 12.94 -5.92 16.88
N GLU A 7 11.83 -5.19 16.76
CA GLU A 7 10.87 -5.39 15.69
C GLU A 7 11.58 -5.22 14.33
N PRO A 8 11.55 -6.24 13.45
CA PRO A 8 12.07 -6.09 12.11
C PRO A 8 11.19 -5.12 11.32
N THR A 9 11.68 -4.63 10.18
CA THR A 9 10.88 -3.79 9.26
C THR A 9 10.93 -4.30 7.83
N ILE A 10 9.79 -4.36 7.16
CA ILE A 10 9.66 -4.60 5.72
C ILE A 10 8.80 -3.50 5.11
N ILE A 11 9.26 -2.93 3.99
CA ILE A 11 8.53 -1.89 3.27
C ILE A 11 7.15 -2.41 2.84
N GLY A 12 6.11 -1.63 3.14
CA GLY A 12 4.73 -1.92 2.78
C GLY A 12 4.06 -3.00 3.60
N HIS A 13 4.62 -3.37 4.75
CA HIS A 13 4.08 -4.39 5.63
C HIS A 13 4.10 -3.93 7.09
N ASN A 14 3.09 -4.34 7.86
CA ASN A 14 3.06 -4.22 9.30
C ASN A 14 3.54 -5.53 9.94
N PHE A 15 4.39 -5.43 10.96
CA PHE A 15 4.82 -6.59 11.73
C PHE A 15 3.67 -7.09 12.62
N ALA A 16 3.20 -8.31 12.36
CA ALA A 16 2.09 -8.91 13.09
C ALA A 16 2.54 -9.67 14.35
N GLY A 17 3.84 -9.87 14.53
CA GLY A 17 4.43 -10.55 15.67
C GLY A 17 5.32 -11.73 15.31
N TRP A 18 5.87 -12.34 16.35
CA TRP A 18 6.63 -13.58 16.27
C TRP A 18 5.68 -14.77 16.44
N TYR A 19 5.81 -15.78 15.59
CA TYR A 19 4.96 -16.97 15.58
C TYR A 19 5.80 -18.25 15.60
N ASN A 20 5.13 -19.38 15.84
CA ASN A 20 5.69 -20.69 15.53
C ASN A 20 5.82 -20.92 14.02
N GLU A 21 6.46 -22.02 13.62
CA GLU A 21 6.71 -22.37 12.21
C GLU A 21 5.44 -22.38 11.35
N THR A 22 4.29 -22.73 11.93
CA THR A 22 3.01 -22.77 11.20
C THR A 22 2.35 -21.41 11.04
N LEU A 23 2.89 -20.33 11.63
CA LEU A 23 2.32 -18.97 11.62
C LEU A 23 0.88 -18.88 12.17
N THR A 24 0.47 -19.84 13.00
CA THR A 24 -0.88 -19.92 13.57
C THR A 24 -0.94 -19.44 15.01
N THR A 25 0.15 -19.61 15.77
CA THR A 25 0.21 -19.26 17.19
C THR A 25 1.24 -18.15 17.41
N ILE A 26 0.78 -16.99 17.90
CA ILE A 26 1.66 -15.88 18.28
C ILE A 26 2.44 -16.24 19.54
N HIS A 27 3.73 -15.90 19.56
CA HIS A 27 4.60 -16.07 20.69
C HIS A 27 4.59 -14.81 21.56
N VAL A 28 4.38 -15.01 22.86
CA VAL A 28 4.46 -13.96 23.88
C VAL A 28 5.70 -14.22 24.72
N PHE A 29 6.62 -13.26 24.74
CA PHE A 29 7.85 -13.36 25.51
C PHE A 29 7.53 -13.29 27.02
N ALA A 30 7.47 -14.45 27.67
CA ALA A 30 7.30 -14.61 29.11
C ALA A 30 8.62 -15.05 29.79
N THR A 31 8.62 -15.26 31.11
CA THR A 31 9.81 -15.63 31.90
C THR A 31 10.50 -16.89 31.38
N ILE A 32 11.83 -16.87 31.51
CA ILE A 32 12.88 -17.66 30.85
C ILE A 32 12.51 -19.12 30.53
N LEU A 33 12.43 -19.46 29.24
CA LEU A 33 12.49 -20.84 28.74
C LEU A 33 13.97 -21.26 28.67
N GLY A 34 14.34 -22.34 29.35
CA GLY A 34 15.73 -22.84 29.40
C GLY A 34 16.24 -23.54 28.12
N ASN A 35 15.57 -23.32 26.98
CA ASN A 35 15.86 -24.00 25.71
C ASN A 35 15.92 -23.01 24.55
N ASN A 36 16.70 -23.34 23.51
CA ASN A 36 16.71 -22.59 22.26
C ASN A 36 15.32 -22.63 21.60
N LEU A 37 14.84 -21.48 21.14
CA LEU A 37 13.53 -21.32 20.52
C LEU A 37 13.69 -20.64 19.15
N THR A 38 13.15 -21.25 18.10
CA THR A 38 13.06 -20.66 16.76
C THR A 38 11.67 -20.06 16.58
N LEU A 39 11.62 -18.79 16.17
CA LEU A 39 10.38 -18.05 15.90
C LEU A 39 10.42 -17.47 14.49
N TYR A 40 9.24 -17.23 13.93
CA TYR A 40 9.05 -16.78 12.56
C TYR A 40 8.26 -15.46 12.58
N ALA A 41 8.79 -14.45 11.91
CA ALA A 41 8.11 -13.16 11.78
C ALA A 41 6.91 -13.29 10.82
N LYS A 42 5.74 -12.81 11.25
CA LYS A 42 4.55 -12.69 10.40
C LYS A 42 4.33 -11.23 10.01
N TRP A 43 3.85 -11.02 8.79
CA TRP A 43 3.67 -9.71 8.18
C TRP A 43 2.30 -9.59 7.54
N ASP A 44 1.63 -8.47 7.77
CA ASP A 44 0.40 -8.11 7.08
C ASP A 44 0.71 -7.06 6.01
N VAL A 45 0.23 -7.27 4.79
CA VAL A 45 0.44 -6.33 3.68
C VAL A 45 -0.39 -5.07 3.91
N ASN A 46 0.21 -3.90 3.74
CA ASN A 46 -0.47 -2.63 3.93
C ASN A 46 -1.38 -2.30 2.75
N LEU A 47 -2.49 -1.62 3.04
CA LEU A 47 -3.36 -1.01 2.03
C LEU A 47 -2.89 0.41 1.74
N TYR A 48 -2.93 0.78 0.46
CA TYR A 48 -2.68 2.15 0.00
C TYR A 48 -3.81 2.59 -0.93
N SER A 49 -3.97 3.92 -1.07
CA SER A 49 -4.99 4.53 -1.92
C SER A 49 -4.42 5.39 -3.06
N ILE A 50 -4.97 5.26 -4.27
CA ILE A 50 -4.84 6.22 -5.37
C ILE A 50 -6.13 7.04 -5.44
N SER A 51 -6.02 8.35 -5.22
CA SER A 51 -7.12 9.31 -5.38
C SER A 51 -7.00 10.07 -6.70
N PHE A 52 -8.10 10.63 -7.18
CA PHE A 52 -8.19 11.21 -8.52
C PHE A 52 -8.76 12.63 -8.45
N GLU A 53 -7.92 13.62 -8.73
CA GLU A 53 -8.32 15.01 -8.95
C GLU A 53 -8.58 15.22 -10.44
N THR A 54 -9.85 15.37 -10.80
CA THR A 54 -10.27 15.38 -12.21
C THR A 54 -10.18 16.77 -12.82
N ASN A 55 -9.70 17.78 -12.09
CA ASN A 55 -9.52 19.15 -12.59
C ASN A 55 -10.80 19.69 -13.27
N GLY A 56 -11.95 19.44 -12.63
CA GLY A 56 -13.27 19.89 -13.07
C GLY A 56 -13.98 18.97 -14.07
N GLY A 57 -13.57 17.71 -14.22
CA GLY A 57 -14.37 16.70 -14.93
C GLY A 57 -15.24 15.84 -14.00
N SER A 58 -15.88 14.82 -14.56
CA SER A 58 -16.68 13.85 -13.81
C SER A 58 -15.85 13.15 -12.73
N THR A 59 -16.46 12.84 -11.59
CA THR A 59 -15.80 12.18 -10.46
C THR A 59 -15.29 10.78 -10.82
N VAL A 60 -14.12 10.41 -10.28
CA VAL A 60 -13.55 9.06 -10.38
C VAL A 60 -13.32 8.54 -8.97
N SER A 61 -13.83 7.34 -8.68
CA SER A 61 -13.66 6.71 -7.37
C SER A 61 -12.21 6.35 -7.09
N ALA A 62 -11.75 6.55 -5.86
CA ALA A 62 -10.43 6.13 -5.44
C ALA A 62 -10.26 4.60 -5.54
N ILE A 63 -9.03 4.16 -5.81
CA ILE A 63 -8.64 2.76 -5.80
C ILE A 63 -7.90 2.50 -4.49
N THR A 64 -8.33 1.50 -3.70
CA THR A 64 -7.63 1.06 -2.48
C THR A 64 -7.34 -0.42 -2.59
N GLN A 65 -6.05 -0.78 -2.50
CA GLN A 65 -5.60 -2.16 -2.67
C GLN A 65 -4.32 -2.43 -1.86
N ASN A 66 -3.93 -3.71 -1.79
CA ASN A 66 -2.70 -4.13 -1.13
C ASN A 66 -1.48 -3.57 -1.86
N TYR A 67 -0.43 -3.22 -1.11
CA TYR A 67 0.87 -2.90 -1.68
C TYR A 67 1.32 -3.97 -2.70
N LEU A 68 1.88 -3.53 -3.83
CA LEU A 68 2.31 -4.36 -4.97
C LEU A 68 1.21 -5.11 -5.73
N SER A 69 -0.08 -4.97 -5.38
CA SER A 69 -1.15 -5.54 -6.21
C SER A 69 -1.23 -4.83 -7.56
N ASN A 70 -1.65 -5.54 -8.61
CA ASN A 70 -1.86 -4.91 -9.92
C ASN A 70 -3.00 -3.90 -9.86
N VAL A 71 -2.74 -2.71 -10.41
CA VAL A 71 -3.73 -1.64 -10.51
C VAL A 71 -4.14 -1.47 -11.96
N THR A 72 -5.45 -1.58 -12.21
CA THR A 72 -6.05 -1.26 -13.51
C THR A 72 -6.41 0.22 -13.55
N GLU A 73 -6.07 0.89 -14.65
CA GLU A 73 -6.48 2.27 -14.91
C GLU A 73 -8.03 2.38 -14.88
N PRO A 74 -8.60 3.39 -14.19
CA PRO A 74 -10.05 3.60 -14.18
C PRO A 74 -10.56 4.09 -15.54
N ALA A 75 -11.88 4.05 -15.72
CA ALA A 75 -12.52 4.70 -16.87
C ALA A 75 -12.18 6.20 -16.90
N SER A 76 -11.86 6.72 -18.09
CA SER A 76 -11.51 8.13 -18.27
C SER A 76 -12.67 9.04 -17.84
N PRO A 77 -12.40 10.09 -17.06
CA PRO A 77 -13.40 11.09 -16.73
C PRO A 77 -13.80 11.89 -17.97
N SER A 78 -14.98 12.53 -17.92
CA SER A 78 -15.47 13.42 -18.98
C SER A 78 -15.56 14.88 -18.51
N LYS A 79 -15.29 15.82 -19.41
CA LYS A 79 -15.43 17.26 -19.18
C LYS A 79 -15.87 17.95 -20.48
N THR A 80 -16.97 18.70 -20.44
CA THR A 80 -17.56 19.33 -21.63
C THR A 80 -16.57 20.29 -22.30
N GLY A 81 -16.32 20.08 -23.59
CA GLY A 81 -15.41 20.92 -24.39
C GLY A 81 -13.94 20.54 -24.30
N PHE A 82 -13.60 19.45 -23.60
CA PHE A 82 -12.23 18.96 -23.42
C PHE A 82 -12.11 17.47 -23.79
N VAL A 83 -10.89 17.04 -24.10
CA VAL A 83 -10.57 15.64 -24.40
C VAL A 83 -9.71 15.11 -23.26
N PHE A 84 -9.99 13.92 -22.74
CA PHE A 84 -9.10 13.32 -21.75
C PHE A 84 -7.73 13.06 -22.37
N GLY A 85 -6.67 13.61 -21.77
CA GLY A 85 -5.28 13.31 -22.12
C GLY A 85 -4.79 12.09 -21.37
N ASN A 86 -4.40 12.31 -20.11
CA ASN A 86 -3.85 11.27 -19.23
C ASN A 86 -3.86 11.71 -17.75
N TRP A 87 -3.47 10.78 -16.88
CA TRP A 87 -3.21 11.06 -15.46
C TRP A 87 -1.76 11.49 -15.26
N CYS A 88 -1.55 12.52 -14.43
CA CYS A 88 -0.25 12.98 -13.97
C CYS A 88 -0.08 12.74 -12.47
N SER A 89 1.16 12.51 -12.01
CA SER A 89 1.49 12.31 -10.60
C SER A 89 1.69 13.62 -9.83
N ASP A 90 1.72 14.74 -10.53
CA ASP A 90 1.87 16.08 -9.97
C ASP A 90 0.75 17.02 -10.42
N ALA A 91 0.42 17.99 -9.56
CA ALA A 91 -0.61 18.99 -9.83
C ALA A 91 -0.24 19.97 -10.95
N ALA A 92 1.05 20.08 -11.30
CA ALA A 92 1.51 20.94 -12.41
C ALA A 92 1.37 20.25 -13.78
N LEU A 93 0.89 18.99 -13.81
CA LEU A 93 0.63 18.22 -15.03
C LEU A 93 1.87 18.00 -15.89
N THR A 94 3.01 17.77 -15.24
CA THR A 94 4.32 17.65 -15.90
C THR A 94 4.84 16.22 -15.99
N THR A 95 4.38 15.34 -15.11
CA THR A 95 4.85 13.96 -14.97
C THR A 95 3.69 13.00 -15.20
N ASP A 96 3.71 12.32 -16.35
CA ASP A 96 2.72 11.31 -16.70
C ASP A 96 2.78 10.11 -15.73
N TYR A 97 1.62 9.58 -15.37
CA TYR A 97 1.50 8.42 -14.50
C TYR A 97 1.11 7.18 -15.30
N LEU A 98 1.80 6.05 -15.04
CA LEU A 98 1.52 4.75 -15.64
C LEU A 98 1.05 3.77 -14.56
N PHE A 99 -0.17 3.25 -14.72
CA PHE A 99 -0.72 2.24 -13.82
C PHE A 99 0.01 0.91 -14.00
N THR A 100 0.54 0.39 -12.90
CA THR A 100 1.23 -0.91 -12.87
C THR A 100 0.81 -1.67 -11.62
N ILE A 101 1.36 -1.24 -10.48
CA ILE A 101 1.12 -1.83 -9.16
C ILE A 101 0.83 -0.74 -8.14
N MET A 102 0.22 -1.12 -7.02
CA MET A 102 -0.08 -0.20 -5.93
C MET A 102 1.23 0.29 -5.27
N PRO A 103 1.50 1.62 -5.26
CA PRO A 103 2.71 2.18 -4.67
C PRO A 103 2.77 2.06 -3.14
N TYR A 104 3.95 2.28 -2.58
CA TYR A 104 4.21 2.32 -1.12
C TYR A 104 3.72 3.62 -0.43
N SER A 105 2.73 4.30 -1.00
CA SER A 105 2.15 5.49 -0.39
C SER A 105 0.78 5.80 -0.97
N ASN A 106 0.00 6.57 -0.22
CA ASN A 106 -1.21 7.17 -0.76
C ASN A 106 -0.82 8.30 -1.70
N ILE A 107 -1.38 8.29 -2.92
CA ILE A 107 -1.08 9.31 -3.94
C ILE A 107 -2.38 9.92 -4.46
N THR A 108 -2.27 11.12 -5.02
CA THR A 108 -3.33 11.77 -5.80
C THR A 108 -2.82 11.97 -7.21
N LEU A 109 -3.62 11.54 -8.20
CA LEU A 109 -3.35 11.75 -9.61
C LEU A 109 -4.23 12.85 -10.16
N TYR A 110 -3.72 13.61 -11.11
CA TYR A 110 -4.36 14.80 -11.67
C TYR A 110 -4.63 14.60 -13.15
N VAL A 111 -5.83 14.95 -13.62
CA VAL A 111 -6.13 14.85 -15.07
C VAL A 111 -5.50 15.99 -15.84
N LYS A 112 -4.81 15.64 -16.91
CA LYS A 112 -4.52 16.55 -18.02
C LYS A 112 -5.63 16.45 -19.06
N TRP A 113 -6.33 17.56 -19.26
CA TRP A 113 -7.38 17.75 -20.28
C TRP A 113 -6.80 18.30 -21.58
#